data_AF-A0A536LHM4-F1
#
_entry.id   AF-A0A536LHM4-F1
#
_cell.length_a   1.000
_cell.length_b   1.000
_cell.length_c   1.000
_cell.angle_alpha   90.00
_cell.angle_beta   90.00
_cell.angle_gamma   90.00
#
_symmetry.space_group_name_H-M   'P 1'
#
loop_
_entity.id
_entity.type
_entity.pdbx_description
1 polymer ?
#
loop_
_entity_poly.entity_id
_entity_poly.type
_entity_poly.pdbx_seq_one_letter_code
_entity_poly.pdbx_strand_id
1 'polypeptide(L)' 'MHEHRIGTREEWQVARNELAKLEAEQAKRNEEITNARRDLPWVRVEKEYEFDTQDGKKTLGELFDGRSQLLAYNI' A
#
# COMPACT_ATOMS: atom_id res chain seq x y z
N MET A 1 -13.77 -21.52 -22.32
CA MET A 1 -14.62 -20.62 -21.52
C MET A 1 -14.60 -21.15 -20.09
N HIS A 2 -14.38 -20.31 -19.08
CA HIS A 2 -14.51 -20.79 -17.70
C HIS A 2 -15.99 -21.01 -17.42
N GLU A 3 -16.32 -22.20 -16.93
CA GLU A 3 -17.69 -22.53 -16.53
C GLU A 3 -17.99 -21.78 -15.24
N HIS A 4 -18.90 -20.81 -15.30
CA HIS A 4 -19.33 -20.06 -14.13
C HIS A 4 -20.42 -20.86 -13.41
N ARG A 5 -20.14 -21.31 -12.18
CA ARG A 5 -21.17 -21.91 -11.32
C ARG A 5 -22.23 -20.86 -10.99
N ILE A 6 -23.46 -21.10 -11.41
CA ILE A 6 -24.65 -20.33 -11.00
C ILE A 6 -25.21 -21.00 -9.73
N GLY A 7 -25.47 -20.22 -8.69
CA GLY A 7 -26.02 -20.71 -7.42
C GLY A 7 -27.16 -19.82 -6.92
N THR A 8 -27.85 -20.27 -5.88
CA THR A 8 -28.92 -19.47 -5.24
C THR A 8 -28.34 -18.36 -4.36
N ARG A 9 -29.22 -17.45 -3.89
CA ARG A 9 -28.86 -16.39 -2.94
C ARG A 9 -28.24 -16.96 -1.67
N GLU A 10 -28.80 -18.04 -1.15
CA GLU A 10 -28.37 -18.69 0.08
C GLU A 10 -27.00 -19.32 -0.08
N GLU A 11 -26.77 -20.05 -1.17
CA GLU A 11 -25.46 -20.64 -1.49
C GLU A 11 -24.39 -19.55 -1.64
N TRP A 12 -24.72 -18.44 -2.33
CA TRP A 12 -23.83 -17.29 -2.45
C TRP A 12 -23.51 -16.66 -1.09
N GLN A 13 -24.50 -16.51 -0.21
CA GLN A 13 -24.28 -15.90 1.11
C GLN A 13 -23.35 -16.76 1.98
N VAL A 14 -23.52 -18.09 1.96
CA VAL A 14 -22.62 -19.01 2.67
C VAL A 14 -21.20 -18.90 2.12
N ALA A 15 -21.03 -18.93 0.80
CA ALA A 15 -19.72 -18.78 0.18
C ALA A 15 -19.07 -17.41 0.48
N ARG A 16 -19.86 -16.33 0.49
CA ARG A 16 -19.40 -14.97 0.81
C ARG A 16 -18.93 -14.86 2.26
N ASN A 17 -19.61 -15.53 3.19
CA ASN A 17 -19.24 -15.54 4.60
C ASN A 17 -17.92 -16.28 4.82
N GLU A 18 -17.68 -17.40 4.14
CA GLU A 18 -16.39 -18.10 4.20
C GLU A 18 -15.28 -17.27 3.58
N LEU A 19 -15.53 -16.60 2.44
CA LEU A 19 -14.58 -15.66 1.86
C LEU A 19 -14.25 -14.50 2.81
N ALA A 20 -15.25 -13.95 3.51
CA ALA A 20 -15.05 -12.85 4.46
C ALA A 20 -14.06 -13.21 5.58
N LYS A 21 -14.07 -14.46 6.05
CA LYS A 21 -13.10 -14.93 7.06
C LYS A 21 -11.67 -14.91 6.50
N LEU A 22 -11.48 -15.39 5.28
CA LEU A 22 -10.17 -15.37 4.61
C LEU A 22 -9.68 -13.94 4.38
N GLU A 23 -10.57 -13.04 3.96
CA GLU A 23 -10.27 -11.61 3.79
C GLU A 23 -9.86 -10.96 5.12
N ALA A 24 -10.53 -11.30 6.23
CA ALA A 24 -10.19 -10.79 7.56
C ALA A 24 -8.79 -11.23 8.03
N GLU A 25 -8.44 -12.50 7.83
CA GLU A 25 -7.09 -13.00 8.16
C GLU A 25 -6.01 -12.33 7.29
N GLN A 26 -6.30 -12.10 6.01
CA GLN A 26 -5.41 -11.35 5.12
C GLN A 26 -5.22 -9.91 5.60
N ALA A 27 -6.30 -9.23 6.03
CA ALA A 27 -6.22 -7.87 6.53
C ALA A 27 -5.31 -7.78 7.78
N LYS A 28 -5.44 -8.72 8.71
CA LYS A 28 -4.58 -8.81 9.90
C LYS A 28 -3.11 -9.01 9.53
N ARG A 29 -2.81 -9.94 8.62
CA ARG A 29 -1.44 -10.17 8.11
C ARG A 29 -0.86 -8.91 7.46
N ASN A 30 -1.67 -8.19 6.69
CA ASN A 30 -1.24 -6.96 6.05
C ASN A 30 -0.88 -5.89 7.07
N GLU A 31 -1.67 -5.75 8.15
CA GLU A 31 -1.36 -4.84 9.25
C GLU A 31 -0.02 -5.19 9.93
N GLU A 32 0.20 -6.47 10.24
CA GLU A 32 1.48 -6.97 10.79
C GLU A 32 2.66 -6.60 9.88
N ILE A 33 2.52 -6.81 8.57
CA ILE A 33 3.54 -6.46 7.58
C ILE A 33 3.75 -4.94 7.51
N THR A 34 2.69 -4.15 7.53
CA THR A 34 2.79 -2.69 7.52
C THR A 34 3.57 -2.17 8.73
N ASN A 35 3.32 -2.73 9.92
CA ASN A 35 4.07 -2.36 11.12
C ASN A 35 5.54 -2.80 11.02
N ALA A 36 5.80 -4.04 10.62
CA ALA A 36 7.17 -4.53 10.41
C ALA A 36 7.97 -3.69 9.41
N ARG A 37 7.33 -3.17 8.35
CA ARG A 37 7.97 -2.25 7.39
C ARG A 37 8.34 -0.90 8.01
N ARG A 38 7.52 -0.38 8.92
CA ARG A 38 7.78 0.88 9.62
C ARG A 38 8.91 0.75 10.64
N ASP A 39 9.07 -0.46 11.20
CA ASP A 39 10.12 -0.79 12.16
C ASP A 39 11.47 -1.12 11.50
N LEU A 40 11.53 -1.18 10.17
CA LEU A 40 12.80 -1.37 9.47
C LEU A 40 13.79 -0.25 9.85
N PRO A 41 15.09 -0.58 10.02
CA PRO A 41 16.10 0.42 10.34
C PRO A 41 16.14 1.54 9.30
N TRP A 42 16.24 2.77 9.80
CA TRP A 42 16.36 3.94 8.97
C TRP A 42 17.78 4.02 8.41
N VAL A 43 17.88 4.32 7.12
CA VAL A 43 19.15 4.52 6.44
C VAL A 43 19.27 6.00 6.09
N ARG A 44 20.41 6.60 6.43
CA ARG A 44 20.70 7.97 6.01
C ARG A 44 20.82 8.01 4.49
N VAL A 45 20.06 8.90 3.86
CA VAL A 45 20.23 9.19 2.43
C VAL A 45 21.43 10.13 2.29
N GLU A 46 22.55 9.61 1.80
CA GLU A 46 23.77 10.39 1.56
C GLU A 46 23.82 10.97 0.15
N LYS A 47 23.12 10.34 -0.79
CA LYS A 47 23.05 10.81 -2.17
C LYS A 47 22.21 12.07 -2.26
N GLU A 48 22.78 13.11 -2.86
CA GLU A 48 22.05 14.30 -3.26
C GLU A 48 21.22 13.97 -4.51
N TYR A 49 19.90 13.93 -4.35
CA TYR A 49 18.97 13.71 -5.45
C TYR A 49 18.42 15.05 -5.93
N GLU A 50 18.44 15.26 -7.24
CA GLU A 50 17.70 16.33 -7.92
C GLU A 50 16.46 15.73 -8.60
N PHE A 51 15.36 16.47 -8.55
CA PHE A 51 14.09 16.14 -9.19
C PHE A 51 13.63 17.31 -10.06
N ASP A 52 13.08 16.99 -11.24
CA ASP A 52 12.39 17.97 -12.07
C ASP A 52 10.98 18.23 -11.52
N THR A 53 10.65 19.49 -11.26
CA THR A 53 9.34 19.93 -10.77
C THR A 53 8.79 21.04 -11.68
N GLN A 54 7.53 21.42 -11.46
CA GLN A 54 6.90 22.51 -12.22
C GLN A 54 7.60 23.86 -11.99
N ASP A 55 8.24 24.05 -10.83
CA ASP A 55 8.96 25.29 -10.49
C ASP A 55 10.46 25.22 -10.83
N GLY A 56 10.88 24.20 -11.59
CA GLY A 56 12.28 23.90 -11.88
C GLY A 56 12.84 22.76 -11.03
N LYS A 57 14.17 22.65 -10.98
CA LYS A 57 14.85 21.58 -10.23
C LYS A 57 14.73 21.80 -8.72
N LYS A 58 14.47 20.73 -7.97
CA LYS A 58 14.46 20.71 -6.50
C LYS A 58 15.22 19.50 -5.97
N THR A 59 15.88 19.65 -4.84
CA THR A 59 16.51 18.57 -4.09
C THR A 59 15.46 17.72 -3.34
N LEU A 60 15.83 16.51 -2.92
CA LEU A 60 14.94 15.68 -2.09
C LEU A 60 14.43 16.42 -0.84
N GLY A 61 15.29 17.20 -0.17
CA GLY A 61 14.93 17.95 1.03
C GLY A 61 13.94 19.07 0.74
N GLU A 62 14.11 19.77 -0.39
CA GLU A 62 13.19 20.84 -0.81
C GLU A 62 11.80 20.33 -1.16
N LEU A 63 11.67 19.07 -1.62
CA LEU A 63 10.35 18.45 -1.86
C LEU A 63 9.48 18.34 -0.60
N PHE A 64 10.08 18.37 0.59
CA PHE A 64 9.32 18.34 1.84
C PHE A 64 8.58 19.66 2.11
N ASP A 65 9.05 20.78 1.56
CA ASP A 65 8.40 22.10 1.69
C ASP A 65 8.04 22.44 3.16
N GLY A 66 9.00 22.24 4.07
CA GLY A 66 8.83 22.47 5.51
C GLY A 66 8.01 21.42 6.27
N ARG A 67 7.55 20.35 5.61
CA ARG A 67 6.81 19.24 6.24
C ARG A 67 7.75 18.17 6.77
N SER A 68 7.26 17.35 7.69
CA SER A 68 8.01 16.23 8.26
C SER A 68 7.92 14.93 7.44
N GLN A 69 7.04 14.87 6.44
CA GLN A 69 6.78 13.69 5.63
C GLN A 69 6.55 14.06 4.17
N LEU A 70 7.11 13.23 3.28
CA LEU A 70 6.91 13.29 1.84
C LEU A 70 6.22 12.01 1.38
N LEU A 71 5.07 12.13 0.71
CA LEU A 71 4.40 10.99 0.08
C LEU A 71 4.91 10.85 -1.36
N ALA A 72 5.46 9.69 -1.69
CA ALA A 72 5.85 9.33 -3.05
C ALA A 72 4.93 8.21 -3.55
N TYR A 73 4.44 8.35 -4.77
CA TYR A 73 3.64 7.32 -5.43
C TYR A 73 4.33 6.95 -6.74
N ASN A 74 4.58 5.65 -6.92
CA ASN A 74 5.09 5.08 -8.17
C ASN A 74 4.02 4.10 -8.68
N ILE A 75 3.73 4.15 -9.99
CA ILE A 75 2.75 3.28 -10.66
C ILE A 75 3.43 1.95 -11.03
#